data_AF-A0A5N4B4J8-F1
#
_entry.id   AF-A0A5N4B4J8-F1
#
_cell.length_a   1.000
_cell.length_b   1.000
_cell.length_c   1.000
_cell.angle_alpha   90.00
_cell.angle_beta   90.00
_cell.angle_gamma   90.00
#
_symmetry.space_group_name_H-M   'P 1'
#
loop_
_entity.id
_entity.type
_entity.pdbx_description
1 polymer ?
#
loop_
_entity_poly.entity_id
_entity_poly.type
_entity_poly.pdbx_seq_one_letter_code
_entity_poly.pdbx_strand_id
1 'polypeptide(L)'
;MPQPSEDTWIESEKGFYEKWNFPNAIAAIDGKHVLIQAPPHSGSNYFCYKKHFSLVLLALVDAHKKFIVVDVCAFGKNSDASILRNSSLGKDLHDGTLNIPPRKIPPGGTEASSVTKLFHCARI
;
A
#
# COMPACT_ATOMS: atom_id res chain seq x y z
N MET A 1 -13.45 1.20 5.54
CA MET A 1 -12.63 0.90 6.72
C MET A 1 -12.45 2.18 7.52
N PRO A 2 -12.22 2.12 8.84
CA PRO A 2 -11.88 3.32 9.61
C PRO A 2 -10.61 3.95 9.04
N GLN A 3 -10.54 5.28 9.01
CA GLN A 3 -9.33 5.99 8.62
C GLN A 3 -8.24 5.76 9.67
N PRO A 4 -6.99 5.46 9.27
CA PRO A 4 -5.90 5.31 10.21
C PRO A 4 -5.64 6.64 10.94
N SER A 5 -5.30 6.51 12.22
CA SER A 5 -4.90 7.64 13.07
C SER A 5 -3.40 7.84 13.02
N GLU A 6 -2.92 9.00 13.49
CA GLU A 6 -1.48 9.26 13.62
C GLU A 6 -0.79 8.21 14.50
N ASP A 7 -1.43 7.80 15.59
CA ASP A 7 -0.94 6.75 16.50
C ASP A 7 -0.74 5.41 15.79
N THR A 8 -1.62 5.06 14.85
CA THR A 8 -1.49 3.83 14.04
C THR A 8 -0.18 3.82 13.25
N TRP A 9 0.21 4.96 12.69
CA TRP A 9 1.46 5.09 11.94
C TRP A 9 2.69 5.08 12.84
N ILE A 10 2.61 5.73 14.01
CA ILE A 10 3.69 5.75 15.01
C ILE A 10 3.95 4.35 15.57
N GLU A 11 2.90 3.60 15.91
CA GLU A 11 3.03 2.22 16.36
C GLU A 11 3.65 1.33 15.27
N SER A 12 3.20 1.49 14.03
CA SER A 12 3.76 0.77 12.89
C SER A 12 5.24 1.11 12.67
N GLU A 13 5.61 2.39 12.72
CA GLU A 13 7.00 2.87 12.63
C GLU A 13 7.91 2.17 13.63
N LYS A 14 7.49 2.16 14.90
CA LYS A 14 8.21 1.48 15.97
C LYS A 14 8.35 -0.01 15.67
N GLY A 15 7.28 -0.66 15.23
CA GLY A 15 7.32 -2.08 14.85
C GLY A 15 8.29 -2.37 13.70
N PHE A 16 8.38 -1.49 12.69
CA PHE A 16 9.31 -1.67 11.57
C PHE A 16 10.76 -1.51 12.02
N TYR A 17 11.02 -0.55 12.90
CA TYR A 17 12.34 -0.39 13.50
C TYR A 17 12.73 -1.61 14.34
N GLU A 18 11.87 -2.06 15.26
CA GLU A 18 12.19 -3.14 16.20
C GLU A 18 12.32 -4.52 15.54
N LYS A 19 11.46 -4.84 14.56
CA LYS A 19 11.41 -6.18 13.95
C LYS A 19 12.24 -6.34 12.70
N TRP A 20 12.32 -5.27 11.90
CA TRP A 20 12.88 -5.32 10.56
C TRP A 20 14.12 -4.43 10.42
N ASN A 21 14.54 -3.78 11.51
CA ASN A 21 15.64 -2.81 11.54
C ASN A 21 15.48 -1.73 10.46
N PHE A 22 14.25 -1.26 10.28
CA PHE A 22 13.96 -0.27 9.27
C PHE A 22 13.39 1.01 9.87
N PRO A 23 14.25 2.01 10.15
CA PRO A 23 13.81 3.27 10.72
C PRO A 23 12.91 4.03 9.74
N ASN A 24 11.92 4.74 10.29
CA ASN A 24 11.00 5.62 9.57
C ASN A 24 10.08 4.94 8.52
N ALA A 25 10.06 3.61 8.42
CA ALA A 25 9.04 2.91 7.64
C ALA A 25 7.75 2.82 8.42
N ILE A 26 6.66 3.34 7.86
CA ILE A 26 5.35 3.37 8.52
C ILE A 26 4.39 2.30 7.98
N ALA A 27 4.66 1.79 6.78
CA ALA A 27 3.89 0.73 6.14
C ALA A 27 4.66 0.11 4.99
N ALA A 28 4.31 -1.13 4.68
CA ALA A 28 4.64 -1.77 3.42
C ALA A 28 3.41 -1.80 2.52
N ILE A 29 3.59 -1.59 1.22
CA ILE A 29 2.55 -1.70 0.21
C ILE A 29 2.78 -2.92 -0.68
N ASP A 30 1.73 -3.69 -0.93
CA ASP A 30 1.77 -4.74 -1.94
C ASP A 30 0.40 -4.95 -2.61
N GLY A 31 0.44 -5.47 -3.83
CA GLY A 31 -0.69 -5.73 -4.70
C GLY A 31 -0.93 -7.23 -4.87
N LYS A 32 -2.15 -7.68 -4.62
CA LYS A 32 -2.54 -9.08 -4.78
C LYS A 32 -3.63 -9.25 -5.82
N HIS A 33 -3.38 -10.09 -6.82
CA HIS A 33 -4.43 -10.56 -7.71
C HIS A 33 -5.39 -11.50 -6.96
N VAL A 34 -6.66 -11.11 -6.91
CA VAL A 34 -7.76 -11.94 -6.43
C VAL A 34 -8.51 -12.46 -7.64
N LEU A 35 -8.54 -13.78 -7.78
CA LEU A 35 -9.31 -14.43 -8.83
C LEU A 35 -10.81 -14.22 -8.58
N ILE A 36 -11.53 -13.83 -9.63
CA ILE A 36 -12.97 -13.67 -9.58
C ILE A 36 -13.63 -14.45 -10.71
N GLN A 37 -14.91 -14.76 -10.54
CA GLN A 37 -15.75 -15.10 -11.68
C GLN A 37 -16.03 -13.83 -12.46
N ALA A 38 -15.96 -13.90 -13.79
CA ALA A 38 -16.29 -12.76 -14.65
C ALA A 38 -17.71 -12.27 -14.35
N PRO A 39 -17.88 -10.98 -14.01
CA PRO A 39 -19.20 -10.39 -13.93
C PRO A 39 -19.94 -10.51 -15.28
N PRO A 40 -21.26 -10.70 -15.29
CA PRO A 40 -22.02 -10.73 -16.53
C PRO A 40 -21.75 -9.47 -17.38
N HIS A 41 -21.61 -9.66 -18.69
CA HIS A 41 -21.37 -8.56 -19.65
C HIS A 41 -20.07 -7.76 -19.44
N SER A 42 -19.08 -8.28 -18.70
CA SER A 42 -17.82 -7.57 -18.44
C SER A 42 -16.79 -7.59 -19.58
N GLY A 43 -17.05 -8.35 -20.64
CA GLY A 43 -16.08 -8.58 -21.71
C GLY A 43 -14.73 -9.07 -21.17
N SER A 44 -13.64 -8.48 -21.64
CA SER A 44 -12.26 -8.77 -21.20
C SER A 44 -11.75 -7.83 -20.10
N ASN A 45 -12.59 -6.98 -19.51
CA ASN A 45 -12.14 -5.96 -18.57
C ASN A 45 -11.44 -6.55 -17.34
N TYR A 46 -11.91 -7.67 -16.81
CA TYR A 46 -11.24 -8.35 -15.68
C TYR A 46 -10.20 -9.38 -16.11
N PHE A 47 -10.01 -9.59 -17.42
CA PHE A 47 -9.16 -10.65 -17.95
C PHE A 47 -7.69 -10.25 -17.89
N CYS A 48 -6.93 -10.92 -17.03
CA CYS A 48 -5.50 -10.69 -16.87
C CYS A 48 -4.68 -11.46 -17.92
N TYR A 49 -3.41 -11.09 -18.07
CA TYR A 49 -2.48 -11.74 -19.00
C TYR A 49 -2.34 -13.25 -18.76
N LYS A 50 -2.56 -13.72 -17.53
CA LYS A 50 -2.55 -15.15 -17.16
C LYS A 50 -3.83 -15.91 -17.54
N LYS A 51 -4.69 -15.32 -18.39
CA LYS A 51 -5.95 -15.90 -18.87
C LYS A 51 -7.00 -16.20 -17.80
N HIS A 52 -7.01 -15.42 -16.72
CA HIS A 52 -8.02 -15.51 -15.67
C HIS A 52 -8.71 -14.16 -15.47
N PHE A 53 -9.90 -14.16 -14.88
CA PHE A 53 -10.52 -12.92 -14.42
C PHE A 53 -10.00 -12.59 -13.01
N SER A 54 -9.47 -11.38 -12.82
CA SER A 54 -8.90 -10.96 -11.53
C SER A 54 -9.10 -9.48 -11.25
N LEU A 55 -9.29 -9.17 -9.97
CA LEU A 55 -9.16 -7.85 -9.38
C LEU A 55 -7.81 -7.72 -8.69
N VAL A 56 -7.30 -6.51 -8.58
CA VAL A 56 -6.08 -6.24 -7.81
C VAL A 56 -6.48 -5.59 -6.49
N LEU A 57 -6.06 -6.20 -5.39
CA LEU A 57 -6.19 -5.66 -4.06
C LEU A 57 -4.86 -5.00 -3.69
N LEU A 58 -4.85 -3.69 -3.48
CA LEU A 58 -3.71 -2.97 -2.91
C LEU A 58 -3.90 -2.87 -1.40
N ALA A 59 -2.85 -3.17 -0.64
CA ALA A 59 -2.90 -3.09 0.80
C ALA A 59 -1.65 -2.40 1.37
N LEU A 60 -1.87 -1.53 2.35
CA LEU A 60 -0.86 -1.07 3.29
C LEU A 60 -0.90 -1.95 4.53
N VAL A 61 0.25 -2.49 4.90
CA VAL A 61 0.40 -3.36 6.07
C VAL A 61 1.43 -2.82 7.06
N ASP A 62 1.18 -3.04 8.34
CA ASP A 62 2.11 -2.73 9.42
C ASP A 62 3.26 -3.75 9.51
N ALA A 63 4.20 -3.50 10.42
CA ALA A 63 5.32 -4.40 10.68
C ALA A 63 4.92 -5.80 11.22
N HIS A 64 3.68 -5.96 11.65
CA HIS A 64 3.07 -7.20 12.14
C HIS A 64 2.23 -7.90 11.07
N LYS A 65 2.25 -7.41 9.81
CA LYS A 65 1.47 -7.92 8.68
C LYS A 65 -0.05 -7.72 8.85
N LYS A 66 -0.47 -6.75 9.67
CA LYS A 66 -1.88 -6.35 9.80
C LYS A 66 -2.18 -5.27 8.77
N PHE A 67 -3.40 -5.33 8.22
CA PHE A 67 -3.86 -4.32 7.27
C PHE A 67 -4.16 -3.00 7.97
N ILE A 68 -3.57 -1.91 7.45
CA ILE A 68 -3.86 -0.53 7.84
C ILE A 68 -4.88 0.06 6.85
N VAL A 69 -4.60 -0.07 5.56
CA VAL A 69 -5.48 0.38 4.46
C VAL A 69 -5.55 -0.72 3.40
N VAL A 70 -6.72 -0.88 2.81
CA VAL A 70 -7.00 -1.84 1.73
C VAL A 70 -7.84 -1.11 0.71
N ASP A 71 -7.39 -1.14 -0.53
CA ASP A 71 -8.05 -0.57 -1.69
C ASP A 71 -8.30 -1.71 -2.70
N VAL A 72 -9.57 -1.93 -3.03
CA VAL A 72 -9.96 -2.92 -4.04
C VAL A 72 -9.95 -2.20 -5.39
N CYS A 73 -8.82 -2.33 -6.09
CA CYS A 73 -8.56 -1.57 -7.29
C CYS A 73 -8.99 -2.30 -8.57
N ALA A 74 -8.86 -1.58 -9.67
CA ALA A 74 -9.34 -1.96 -11.00
C ALA A 74 -8.51 -3.07 -11.68
N PHE A 75 -9.03 -3.49 -12.84
CA PHE A 75 -8.59 -4.52 -13.78
C PHE A 75 -7.14 -5.01 -13.69
N GLY A 76 -6.97 -6.34 -13.54
CA GLY A 76 -5.67 -7.01 -13.48
C GLY A 76 -4.83 -7.01 -14.77
N LYS A 77 -5.09 -6.09 -15.71
CA LYS A 77 -4.25 -5.82 -16.88
C LYS A 77 -3.23 -4.71 -16.61
N ASN A 78 -3.46 -3.88 -15.60
CA ASN A 78 -2.58 -2.75 -15.26
C ASN A 78 -1.47 -3.20 -14.29
N SER A 79 -0.31 -2.54 -14.34
CA SER A 79 0.76 -2.75 -13.36
C SER A 79 0.39 -2.18 -11.98
N ASP A 80 0.94 -2.74 -10.89
CA ASP A 80 0.67 -2.26 -9.53
C ASP A 80 0.93 -0.77 -9.35
N ALA A 81 1.99 -0.24 -9.98
CA ALA A 81 2.28 1.20 -9.97
C ALA A 81 1.20 2.04 -10.67
N SER A 82 0.65 1.54 -11.79
CA SER A 82 -0.44 2.20 -12.52
C SER A 82 -1.75 2.13 -11.73
N ILE A 83 -1.97 1.01 -11.03
CA ILE A 83 -3.14 0.80 -10.19
C ILE A 83 -3.07 1.74 -8.98
N LEU A 84 -1.94 1.79 -8.28
CA LEU A 84 -1.71 2.69 -7.15
C LEU A 84 -1.96 4.14 -7.54
N ARG A 85 -1.32 4.62 -8.62
CA ARG A 85 -1.46 6.01 -9.08
C ARG A 85 -2.92 6.43 -9.33
N ASN A 86 -3.76 5.50 -9.79
CA ASN A 86 -5.13 5.78 -10.15
C ASN A 86 -6.15 5.40 -9.06
N SER A 87 -5.72 4.74 -7.98
CA SER A 87 -6.60 4.28 -6.92
C SER A 87 -6.93 5.39 -5.91
N SER A 88 -7.95 5.18 -5.09
CA SER A 88 -8.26 6.07 -3.96
C SER A 88 -7.06 6.19 -3.02
N LEU A 89 -6.43 5.06 -2.68
CA LEU A 89 -5.24 5.02 -1.84
C LEU A 89 -4.09 5.87 -2.40
N GLY A 90 -3.84 5.84 -3.70
CA GLY A 90 -2.80 6.68 -4.30
C GLY A 90 -3.11 8.16 -4.26
N LYS A 91 -4.39 8.54 -4.42
CA LYS A 91 -4.83 9.94 -4.26
C LYS A 91 -4.71 10.38 -2.81
N ASP A 92 -5.15 9.56 -1.86
CA ASP A 92 -5.06 9.87 -0.43
C ASP A 92 -3.60 10.01 0.04
N LEU A 93 -2.69 9.19 -0.52
CA LEU A 93 -1.24 9.33 -0.33
C LEU A 93 -0.68 10.63 -0.92
N HIS A 94 -1.19 11.05 -2.08
CA HIS A 94 -0.73 12.27 -2.75
C HIS A 94 -1.25 13.54 -2.06
N ASP A 95 -2.52 13.53 -1.66
CA ASP A 95 -3.23 14.65 -1.06
C ASP A 95 -2.95 14.75 0.46
N GLY A 96 -2.30 13.75 1.05
CA GLY A 96 -1.93 13.74 2.47
C GLY A 96 -3.10 13.50 3.42
N THR A 97 -4.18 12.84 2.96
CA THR A 97 -5.43 12.66 3.72
C THR A 97 -5.42 11.43 4.64
N LEU A 98 -4.30 10.69 4.69
CA LEU A 98 -4.14 9.47 5.50
C LEU A 98 -3.68 9.71 6.95
N ASN A 99 -3.64 10.96 7.42
CA ASN A 99 -3.15 11.33 8.76
C ASN A 99 -1.74 10.79 9.07
N ILE A 100 -0.86 10.76 8.06
CA ILE A 100 0.53 10.31 8.22
C ILE A 100 1.31 11.39 8.98
N PRO A 101 2.04 11.03 10.06
CA PRO A 101 2.85 12.00 10.81
C PRO A 101 3.92 12.65 9.93
N PRO A 102 4.35 13.88 10.26
CA PRO A 102 5.40 14.57 9.52
C PRO A 102 6.71 13.77 9.49
N ARG A 103 7.50 14.01 8.44
CA ARG A 103 8.75 13.29 8.19
C ARG A 103 9.72 13.46 9.36
N LYS A 104 10.39 12.38 9.74
CA LYS A 104 11.46 12.37 10.73
C LYS A 104 12.81 12.15 10.05
N ILE A 105 13.83 12.85 10.55
CA ILE A 105 15.21 12.64 10.13
C ILE A 105 15.68 11.31 10.73
N PRO A 106 16.21 10.36 9.93
CA PRO A 106 16.76 9.12 10.47
C PRO A 106 17.96 9.39 11.40
N PRO A 107 18.24 8.54 12.38
CA PRO A 107 19.41 8.69 13.25
C PRO A 107 20.71 8.75 12.42
N GLY A 108 21.42 9.89 12.47
CA GLY A 108 22.64 10.13 11.71
C GLY A 108 22.46 10.64 10.27
N GLY A 109 21.23 10.94 9.85
CA GLY A 109 20.90 11.49 8.53
C GLY A 109 20.83 13.03 8.50
N THR A 110 20.88 13.60 7.29
CA THR A 110 20.54 15.02 7.03
C THR A 110 19.09 15.13 6.56
N GLU A 111 18.49 16.33 6.58
CA GLU A 111 17.12 16.60 6.05
C GLU A 111 16.87 16.00 4.65
N ALA A 112 17.91 15.88 3.81
CA ALA A 112 17.83 15.27 2.48
C ALA A 112 17.58 13.74 2.51
N SER A 113 17.72 13.08 3.67
CA SER A 113 17.53 11.63 3.87
C SER A 113 16.19 11.27 4.52
N SER A 114 15.36 12.27 4.85
CA SER A 114 14.01 12.13 5.43
C SER A 114 13.03 11.55 4.40
N VAL A 115 13.15 10.25 4.13
CA VAL A 115 12.21 9.53 3.26
C VAL A 115 11.32 8.67 4.14
N THR A 116 10.04 9.02 4.26
CA THR A 116 8.99 8.07 4.61
C THR A 116 8.98 7.02 3.53
N LYS A 117 9.68 5.90 3.76
CA LYS A 117 9.81 4.84 2.77
C LYS A 117 8.58 3.96 2.87
N LEU A 118 7.67 4.13 1.91
CA LEU A 118 6.73 3.08 1.53
C LEU A 118 7.56 1.95 0.93
N PHE A 119 7.68 0.86 1.68
CA PHE A 119 8.34 -0.32 1.19
C PHE A 119 7.43 -1.12 0.28
N HIS A 120 7.92 -1.47 -0.90
CA HIS A 120 7.29 -2.52 -1.69
C HIS A 120 7.71 -3.87 -1.11
N CYS A 121 6.83 -4.53 -0.37
CA CYS A 121 7.08 -5.90 0.10
C CYS A 121 6.74 -6.85 -1.03
N ALA A 122 7.71 -7.61 -1.54
CA ALA A 122 7.53 -8.45 -2.72
C ALA A 122 6.73 -9.75 -2.49
N ARG A 123 5.90 -9.84 -1.43
CA ARG A 123 4.96 -10.95 -1.14
C ARG A 123 4.16 -10.68 0.14
N ILE A 124 2.89 -10.28 0.04
CA ILE A 124 1.84 -10.68 1.01
C ILE A 124 1.43 -12.14 0.78
#